data_AF-A0A3R0XN63-F1
#
_entry.id   AF-A0A3R0XN63-F1
#
_cell.length_a   1.000
_cell.length_b   1.000
_cell.length_c   1.000
_cell.angle_alpha   90.00
_cell.angle_beta   90.00
_cell.angle_gamma   90.00
#
_symmetry.space_group_name_H-M   'P 1'
#
loop_
_entity.id
_entity.type
_entity.pdbx_description
1 polymer ?
#
loop_
_entity_poly.entity_id
_entity_poly.type
_entity_poly.pdbx_seq_one_letter_code
_entity_poly.pdbx_strand_id
1 'polypeptide(L)'
;MKCREIYFFAFIIFLSSCSSHQQNKSKENLYPSEDSPVLPALPLPYSGVKNMPEVNSDGSVSYTSLRTIMAQNGRILTVWALAKGNWLWAYGPSSSASFGSVRNWHITPVYKNGKNTFRFVNGVTGTCIEAYKNGLIHTDCDDKNISQDFFLIPATNGGVFLKSLAKDKCVRYDIITHTIYSSVFLTECVSARGKSYDQIWYIAPALTNTIPLP
;
A
#
# COMPACT_ATOMS: atom_id res chain seq x y z
N MET A 1 27.15 68.09 33.46
CA MET A 1 26.50 67.14 32.53
C MET A 1 26.44 65.78 33.18
N LYS A 2 25.23 65.31 33.51
CA LYS A 2 24.96 63.98 34.08
C LYS A 2 25.16 62.91 33.01
N CYS A 3 25.95 61.89 33.29
CA CYS A 3 25.89 60.61 32.58
C CYS A 3 25.63 59.50 33.60
N ARG A 4 24.80 58.58 33.14
CA ARG A 4 23.80 57.81 33.88
C ARG A 4 24.28 56.37 33.94
N GLU A 5 24.11 55.73 35.10
CA GLU A 5 24.43 54.33 35.33
C GLU A 5 23.77 53.41 34.30
N ILE A 6 24.56 52.46 33.79
CA ILE A 6 24.08 51.35 32.97
C ILE A 6 24.14 50.11 33.86
N TYR A 7 22.97 49.66 34.30
CA TYR A 7 22.78 48.40 35.00
C TYR A 7 22.95 47.24 34.01
N PHE A 8 23.96 46.39 34.24
CA PHE A 8 24.09 45.08 33.59
C PHE A 8 23.12 44.10 34.26
N PHE A 9 22.00 43.80 33.61
CA PHE A 9 21.11 42.71 34.00
C PHE A 9 21.66 41.38 33.46
N ALA A 10 22.21 40.55 34.35
CA ALA A 10 22.55 39.16 34.05
C ALA A 10 21.28 38.30 34.14
N PHE A 11 20.76 37.83 33.00
CA PHE A 11 19.62 36.93 32.94
C PHE A 11 20.13 35.48 32.99
N ILE A 12 20.08 34.85 34.16
CA ILE A 12 20.40 33.42 34.32
C ILE A 12 19.18 32.61 33.85
N ILE A 13 19.30 32.02 32.66
CA ILE A 13 18.32 31.04 32.17
C ILE A 13 18.61 29.70 32.86
N PHE A 14 17.75 29.33 33.81
CA PHE A 14 17.71 27.97 34.35
C PHE A 14 17.26 27.01 33.25
N LEU A 15 18.19 26.20 32.74
CA LEU A 15 17.86 25.03 31.93
C LEU A 15 17.29 23.95 32.87
N SER A 16 15.97 23.87 32.96
CA SER A 16 15.29 22.72 33.53
C SER A 16 15.49 21.52 32.61
N SER A 17 16.32 20.60 33.10
CA SER A 17 16.58 19.29 32.54
C SER A 17 15.28 18.47 32.47
N CYS A 18 14.77 18.21 31.27
CA CYS A 18 13.73 17.21 31.07
C CYS A 18 14.37 15.81 31.10
N SER A 19 14.09 15.10 32.19
CA SER A 19 14.40 13.69 32.40
C SER A 19 13.93 12.83 31.22
N SER A 20 14.88 12.10 30.63
CA SER A 20 14.62 11.05 29.64
C SER A 20 13.92 9.88 30.34
N HIS A 21 12.60 9.89 30.35
CA HIS A 21 11.83 8.69 30.64
C HIS A 21 12.00 7.73 29.44
N GLN A 22 12.89 6.75 29.57
CA GLN A 22 12.97 5.63 28.64
C GLN A 22 11.65 4.84 28.77
N GLN A 23 10.69 5.13 27.89
CA GLN A 23 9.63 4.18 27.60
C GLN A 23 10.27 3.02 26.85
N ASN A 24 10.27 1.84 27.49
CA ASN A 24 10.49 0.56 26.84
C ASN A 24 9.39 0.37 25.79
N LYS A 25 9.59 0.94 24.60
CA LYS A 25 8.74 0.70 23.44
C LYS A 25 9.06 -0.71 22.98
N SER A 26 8.19 -1.66 23.31
CA SER A 26 8.19 -2.99 22.68
C SER A 26 8.29 -2.75 21.16
N LYS A 27 9.40 -3.18 20.58
CA LYS A 27 9.71 -2.98 19.16
C LYS A 27 8.87 -3.99 18.37
N GLU A 28 7.61 -3.68 18.13
CA GLU A 28 6.70 -4.54 17.38
C GLU A 28 7.20 -4.71 15.93
N ASN A 29 7.25 -5.96 15.46
CA ASN A 29 7.61 -6.32 14.08
C ASN A 29 6.37 -6.18 13.20
N LEU A 30 6.54 -5.57 12.02
CA LEU A 30 5.44 -5.34 11.07
C LEU A 30 5.17 -6.54 10.16
N TYR A 31 6.19 -7.36 9.95
CA TYR A 31 6.05 -8.64 9.27
C TYR A 31 5.57 -9.70 10.29
N PRO A 32 4.58 -10.53 9.94
CA PRO A 32 4.08 -11.55 10.87
C PRO A 32 5.20 -12.55 11.20
N SER A 33 5.34 -12.89 12.48
CA SER A 33 6.16 -14.03 12.92
C SER A 33 5.39 -15.32 12.68
N GLU A 34 6.08 -16.46 12.57
CA GLU A 34 5.40 -17.77 12.43
C GLU A 34 4.49 -18.08 13.64
N ASP A 35 4.82 -17.53 14.82
CA ASP A 35 4.05 -17.67 16.06
C ASP A 35 3.09 -16.49 16.34
N SER A 36 2.91 -15.54 15.41
CA SER A 36 2.00 -14.42 15.62
C SER A 36 0.54 -14.92 15.68
N PRO A 37 -0.28 -14.46 16.65
CA PRO A 37 -1.70 -14.78 16.64
C PRO A 37 -2.29 -14.33 15.31
N VAL A 38 -3.15 -15.18 14.72
CA VAL A 38 -3.85 -14.85 13.47
C VAL A 38 -4.59 -13.53 13.72
N LEU A 39 -4.06 -12.45 13.13
CA LEU A 39 -4.69 -11.13 13.21
C LEU A 39 -6.12 -11.24 12.70
N PRO A 40 -7.05 -10.39 13.17
CA PRO A 40 -8.34 -10.25 12.51
C PRO A 40 -8.07 -10.08 11.03
N ALA A 41 -8.54 -11.02 10.21
CA ALA A 41 -8.37 -10.91 8.78
C ALA A 41 -8.90 -9.54 8.37
N LEU A 42 -8.11 -8.77 7.59
CA LEU A 42 -8.74 -7.76 6.75
C LEU A 42 -9.96 -8.43 6.10
N PRO A 43 -11.08 -7.72 5.91
CA PRO A 43 -12.19 -8.22 5.11
C PRO A 43 -11.77 -8.26 3.64
N LEU A 44 -10.71 -9.01 3.34
CA LEU A 44 -10.48 -9.63 2.06
C LEU A 44 -11.60 -10.66 1.90
N PRO A 45 -12.17 -10.82 0.71
CA PRO A 45 -13.24 -11.78 0.49
C PRO A 45 -12.75 -13.19 0.83
N TYR A 46 -13.07 -13.66 2.04
CA TYR A 46 -12.87 -15.02 2.50
C TYR A 46 -14.08 -15.85 2.06
N SER A 47 -13.82 -17.03 1.50
CA SER A 47 -14.86 -17.99 1.13
C SER A 47 -15.54 -18.52 2.39
N GLY A 48 -16.65 -17.88 2.78
CA GLY A 48 -17.44 -18.32 3.95
C GLY A 48 -18.29 -17.25 4.62
N VAL A 49 -18.06 -15.96 4.36
CA VAL A 49 -18.96 -14.89 4.83
C VAL A 49 -19.98 -14.61 3.72
N LYS A 50 -21.27 -14.75 4.02
CA LYS A 50 -22.37 -14.20 3.20
C LYS A 50 -22.34 -12.67 3.28
N ASN A 51 -21.32 -12.06 2.71
CA ASN A 51 -21.49 -10.73 2.15
C ASN A 51 -22.38 -10.96 0.93
N MET A 52 -23.59 -10.38 0.92
CA MET A 52 -24.43 -10.44 -0.27
C MET A 52 -23.62 -9.76 -1.38
N PRO A 53 -23.09 -10.52 -2.35
CA PRO A 53 -22.38 -9.87 -3.44
C PRO A 53 -23.41 -9.08 -4.23
N GLU A 54 -23.02 -7.95 -4.81
CA GLU A 54 -23.79 -7.42 -5.93
C GLU A 54 -23.83 -8.57 -6.95
N VAL A 55 -25.00 -9.08 -7.27
CA VAL A 55 -25.17 -10.16 -8.23
C VAL A 55 -25.55 -9.48 -9.54
N ASN A 56 -24.72 -9.65 -10.57
CA ASN A 56 -25.10 -9.20 -11.91
C ASN A 56 -26.38 -9.94 -12.34
N SER A 57 -27.12 -9.41 -13.31
CA SER A 57 -28.37 -10.03 -13.78
C SER A 57 -28.22 -11.48 -14.28
N ASP A 58 -26.99 -11.97 -14.46
CA ASP A 58 -26.65 -13.34 -14.87
C ASP A 58 -26.28 -14.30 -13.72
N GLY A 59 -26.33 -13.86 -12.46
CA GLY A 59 -26.03 -14.71 -11.30
C GLY A 59 -24.55 -14.79 -10.90
N SER A 60 -23.66 -14.02 -11.54
CA SER A 60 -22.24 -13.95 -11.16
C SER A 60 -21.99 -13.04 -9.94
N VAL A 61 -21.06 -13.46 -9.06
CA VAL A 61 -20.58 -12.70 -7.89
C VAL A 61 -19.79 -11.47 -8.37
N SER A 62 -20.28 -10.25 -8.10
CA SER A 62 -19.61 -9.01 -8.47
C SER A 62 -18.52 -8.66 -7.44
N TYR A 63 -17.28 -9.07 -7.72
CA TYR A 63 -16.07 -8.68 -6.96
C TYR A 63 -15.62 -7.23 -7.27
N THR A 64 -16.54 -6.35 -7.67
CA THR A 64 -16.27 -5.25 -8.61
C THR A 64 -16.01 -3.89 -7.97
N SER A 65 -16.10 -3.76 -6.66
CA SER A 65 -15.88 -2.45 -6.06
C SER A 65 -14.40 -2.04 -6.18
N LEU A 66 -14.15 -0.97 -6.93
CA LEU A 66 -12.82 -0.43 -7.15
C LEU A 66 -12.12 -0.09 -5.83
N ARG A 67 -10.82 -0.30 -5.79
CA ARG A 67 -9.95 0.02 -4.66
C ARG A 67 -8.69 0.72 -5.12
N THR A 68 -8.03 1.37 -4.20
CA THR A 68 -6.68 1.88 -4.40
C THR A 68 -5.68 1.02 -3.64
N ILE A 69 -4.46 0.95 -4.16
CA ILE A 69 -3.34 0.30 -3.50
C ILE A 69 -2.44 1.43 -3.01
N MET A 70 -2.53 1.73 -1.72
CA MET A 70 -1.98 2.93 -1.09
C MET A 70 -0.69 2.60 -0.31
N ALA A 71 0.40 3.27 -0.62
CA ALA A 71 1.64 3.22 0.15
C ALA A 71 1.49 3.96 1.49
N GLN A 72 2.36 3.69 2.46
CA GLN A 72 2.33 4.37 3.78
C GLN A 72 2.55 5.88 3.73
N ASN A 73 3.15 6.40 2.65
CA ASN A 73 3.27 7.83 2.41
C ASN A 73 2.03 8.44 1.71
N GLY A 74 0.91 7.70 1.63
CA GLY A 74 -0.36 8.12 1.05
C GLY A 74 -0.42 8.08 -0.47
N ARG A 75 0.64 7.63 -1.14
CA ARG A 75 0.69 7.56 -2.62
C ARG A 75 0.01 6.32 -3.14
N ILE A 76 -0.64 6.42 -4.30
CA ILE A 76 -1.45 5.37 -4.91
C ILE A 76 -0.71 4.76 -6.09
N LEU A 77 -0.58 3.43 -6.09
CA LEU A 77 -0.09 2.68 -7.25
C LEU A 77 -1.01 2.87 -8.44
N THR A 78 -0.46 3.31 -9.58
CA THR A 78 -1.25 3.70 -10.74
C THR A 78 -0.50 3.53 -12.06
N VAL A 79 -1.27 3.45 -13.14
CA VAL A 79 -0.81 3.62 -14.52
C VAL A 79 -0.54 5.10 -14.77
N TRP A 80 0.63 5.42 -15.31
CA TRP A 80 0.95 6.78 -15.78
C TRP A 80 0.89 6.87 -17.31
N ALA A 81 1.61 5.99 -18.00
CA ALA A 81 1.55 5.88 -19.46
C ALA A 81 0.57 4.76 -19.85
N LEU A 82 -0.44 5.09 -20.66
CA LEU A 82 -1.58 4.18 -20.95
C LEU A 82 -1.24 3.00 -21.86
N ALA A 83 -0.12 3.07 -22.59
CA ALA A 83 0.29 1.97 -23.46
C ALA A 83 0.74 0.76 -22.62
N LYS A 84 0.28 -0.44 -22.99
CA LYS A 84 0.63 -1.69 -22.32
C LYS A 84 2.14 -1.89 -22.25
N GLY A 85 2.61 -2.56 -21.20
CA GLY A 85 4.01 -2.82 -20.94
C GLY A 85 4.75 -1.65 -20.27
N ASN A 86 4.07 -0.51 -20.02
CA ASN A 86 4.66 0.59 -19.28
C ASN A 86 4.71 0.32 -17.78
N TRP A 87 5.69 0.95 -17.14
CA TRP A 87 5.91 0.87 -15.69
C TRP A 87 4.78 1.51 -14.90
N LEU A 88 4.48 0.89 -13.77
CA LEU A 88 3.62 1.45 -12.72
C LEU A 88 4.44 2.28 -11.75
N TRP A 89 3.78 3.29 -11.20
CA TRP A 89 4.36 4.25 -10.27
C TRP A 89 3.37 4.51 -9.14
N ALA A 90 3.83 5.09 -8.02
CA ALA A 90 2.92 5.51 -6.95
C ALA A 90 2.88 7.04 -6.86
N TYR A 91 1.72 7.66 -7.07
CA TYR A 91 1.55 9.12 -7.05
C TYR A 91 0.66 9.58 -5.89
N GLY A 92 0.89 10.79 -5.38
CA GLY A 92 -0.04 11.42 -4.44
C GLY A 92 -1.44 11.59 -5.06
N PRO A 93 -2.55 11.41 -4.31
CA PRO A 93 -3.91 11.57 -4.84
C PRO A 93 -4.15 12.95 -5.46
N SER A 94 -3.60 14.01 -4.87
CA SER A 94 -3.70 15.39 -5.36
C SER A 94 -2.86 15.62 -6.62
N SER A 95 -1.59 15.17 -6.62
CA SER A 95 -0.68 15.35 -7.77
C SER A 95 -1.07 14.52 -9.00
N SER A 96 -1.90 13.50 -8.81
CA SER A 96 -2.42 12.64 -9.89
C SER A 96 -3.92 12.81 -10.14
N ALA A 97 -4.54 13.90 -9.64
CA ALA A 97 -5.98 14.11 -9.80
C ALA A 97 -6.45 14.02 -11.27
N SER A 98 -5.64 14.56 -12.19
CA SER A 98 -5.89 14.53 -13.64
C SER A 98 -5.80 13.13 -14.28
N PHE A 99 -5.25 12.13 -13.59
CA PHE A 99 -5.17 10.77 -14.12
C PHE A 99 -6.56 10.09 -14.11
N GLY A 100 -7.51 10.63 -13.34
CA GLY A 100 -8.85 10.06 -13.25
C GLY A 100 -8.84 8.67 -12.61
N SER A 101 -9.61 7.75 -13.19
CA SER A 101 -9.88 6.43 -12.60
C SER A 101 -8.83 5.36 -12.86
N VAL A 102 -7.76 5.64 -13.64
CA VAL A 102 -6.65 4.68 -13.88
C VAL A 102 -5.82 4.40 -12.61
N ARG A 103 -6.12 5.09 -11.51
CA ARG A 103 -5.56 4.89 -10.16
C ARG A 103 -6.30 3.83 -9.35
N ASN A 104 -7.41 3.34 -9.88
CA ASN A 104 -8.28 2.41 -9.21
C ASN A 104 -8.16 1.01 -9.84
N TRP A 105 -8.22 -0.02 -9.00
CA TRP A 105 -8.02 -1.42 -9.37
C TRP A 105 -9.16 -2.28 -8.82
N HIS A 106 -9.58 -3.27 -9.59
CA HIS A 106 -10.30 -4.42 -9.07
C HIS A 106 -9.30 -5.41 -8.47
N ILE A 107 -9.68 -6.02 -7.35
CA ILE A 107 -8.87 -7.04 -6.68
C ILE A 107 -9.59 -8.36 -6.86
N THR A 108 -9.14 -9.15 -7.82
CA THR A 108 -9.80 -10.39 -8.22
C THR A 108 -9.11 -11.58 -7.55
N PRO A 109 -9.82 -12.39 -6.75
CA PRO A 109 -9.27 -13.61 -6.20
C PRO A 109 -9.03 -14.63 -7.32
N VAL A 110 -7.87 -15.29 -7.27
CA VAL A 110 -7.46 -16.33 -8.20
C VAL A 110 -7.06 -17.56 -7.39
N TYR A 111 -7.75 -18.67 -7.61
CA TYR A 111 -7.42 -19.94 -6.96
C TYR A 111 -6.53 -20.78 -7.88
N LYS A 112 -5.27 -20.97 -7.49
CA LYS A 112 -4.30 -21.78 -8.25
C LYS A 112 -3.51 -22.67 -7.31
N ASN A 113 -3.36 -23.93 -7.68
CA ASN A 113 -2.52 -24.91 -6.96
C ASN A 113 -2.79 -24.96 -5.45
N GLY A 114 -4.06 -24.92 -5.05
CA GLY A 114 -4.45 -25.00 -3.64
C GLY A 114 -4.27 -23.71 -2.84
N LYS A 115 -3.83 -22.61 -3.47
CA LYS A 115 -3.54 -21.34 -2.80
C LYS A 115 -4.41 -20.21 -3.33
N ASN A 116 -4.87 -19.36 -2.42
CA ASN A 116 -5.55 -18.11 -2.76
C ASN A 116 -4.51 -17.05 -3.12
N THR A 117 -4.59 -16.56 -4.35
CA THR A 117 -3.77 -15.49 -4.89
C THR A 117 -4.68 -14.38 -5.38
N PHE A 118 -4.12 -13.24 -5.71
CA PHE A 118 -4.88 -12.08 -6.16
C PHE A 118 -4.27 -11.51 -7.43
N ARG A 119 -5.16 -11.07 -8.32
CA ARG A 119 -4.80 -10.30 -9.50
C ARG A 119 -5.43 -8.91 -9.40
N PHE A 120 -4.70 -7.92 -9.88
CA PHE A 120 -5.13 -6.52 -9.84
C PHE A 120 -5.44 -6.05 -11.26
N VAL A 121 -6.72 -5.79 -11.54
CA VAL A 121 -7.19 -5.36 -12.87
C VAL A 121 -7.46 -3.86 -12.82
N ASN A 122 -6.88 -3.10 -13.74
CA ASN A 122 -7.10 -1.66 -13.80
C ASN A 122 -8.56 -1.35 -14.16
N GLY A 123 -9.20 -0.46 -13.40
CA GLY A 123 -10.62 -0.13 -13.60
C GLY A 123 -10.94 0.62 -14.90
N VAL A 124 -9.93 1.14 -15.61
CA VAL A 124 -10.11 1.89 -16.87
C VAL A 124 -9.52 1.15 -18.05
N THR A 125 -8.27 0.71 -17.96
CA THR A 125 -7.59 0.06 -19.10
C THR A 125 -7.92 -1.42 -19.22
N GLY A 126 -8.51 -2.04 -18.18
CA GLY A 126 -8.75 -3.49 -18.14
C GLY A 126 -7.47 -4.34 -18.09
N THR A 127 -6.29 -3.72 -17.97
CA THR A 127 -4.99 -4.40 -17.92
C THR A 127 -4.67 -4.85 -16.51
N CYS A 128 -3.90 -5.92 -16.39
CA CYS A 128 -3.48 -6.48 -15.11
C CYS A 128 -2.08 -5.99 -14.70
N ILE A 129 -1.85 -5.84 -13.40
CA ILE A 129 -0.50 -5.65 -12.86
C ILE A 129 0.32 -6.90 -13.15
N GLU A 130 1.54 -6.72 -13.67
CA GLU A 130 2.48 -7.79 -13.96
C GLU A 130 3.86 -7.50 -13.35
N ALA A 131 4.43 -8.48 -12.67
CA ALA A 131 5.79 -8.45 -12.16
C ALA A 131 6.80 -8.66 -13.30
N TYR A 132 7.50 -7.59 -13.69
CA TYR A 132 8.42 -7.59 -14.82
C TYR A 132 9.79 -7.02 -14.45
N LYS A 133 10.85 -7.76 -14.77
CA LYS A 133 12.23 -7.47 -14.34
C LYS A 133 12.27 -7.14 -12.83
N ASN A 134 12.66 -5.92 -12.48
CA ASN A 134 12.77 -5.42 -11.11
C ASN A 134 11.60 -4.51 -10.71
N GLY A 135 10.46 -4.53 -11.38
CA GLY A 135 9.32 -3.68 -11.04
C GLY A 135 7.99 -4.22 -11.50
N LEU A 136 7.02 -3.32 -11.66
CA LEU A 136 5.66 -3.64 -12.07
C LEU A 136 5.30 -2.91 -13.35
N ILE A 137 4.70 -3.62 -14.29
CA ILE A 137 4.09 -3.06 -15.50
C ILE A 137 2.60 -3.37 -15.53
N HIS A 138 1.87 -2.86 -16.53
CA HIS A 138 0.51 -3.32 -16.81
C HIS A 138 0.38 -3.89 -18.23
N THR A 139 -0.24 -5.06 -18.35
CA THR A 139 -0.37 -5.82 -19.61
C THR A 139 -1.77 -6.42 -19.74
N ASP A 140 -2.06 -7.07 -20.86
CA ASP A 140 -3.33 -7.81 -21.00
C ASP A 140 -3.45 -8.89 -19.92
N CYS A 141 -4.62 -8.97 -19.30
CA CYS A 141 -4.90 -9.97 -18.28
C CYS A 141 -4.88 -11.38 -18.89
N ASP A 142 -4.09 -12.27 -18.31
CA ASP A 142 -3.99 -13.67 -18.73
C ASP A 142 -4.02 -14.61 -17.51
N ASP A 143 -5.05 -15.46 -17.47
CA ASP A 143 -5.24 -16.46 -16.42
C ASP A 143 -4.11 -17.47 -16.32
N LYS A 144 -3.27 -17.62 -17.35
CA LYS A 144 -2.11 -18.52 -17.33
C LYS A 144 -0.84 -17.82 -16.87
N ASN A 145 -0.80 -16.48 -16.87
CA ASN A 145 0.40 -15.73 -16.53
C ASN A 145 0.57 -15.57 -15.01
N ILE A 146 1.41 -16.41 -14.42
CA ILE A 146 1.74 -16.36 -12.98
C ILE A 146 2.45 -15.06 -12.56
N SER A 147 2.99 -14.29 -13.51
CA SER A 147 3.58 -12.97 -13.22
C SER A 147 2.54 -11.91 -12.87
N GLN A 148 1.26 -12.18 -13.12
CA GLN A 148 0.14 -11.31 -12.75
C GLN A 148 -0.52 -11.70 -11.42
N ASP A 149 -0.03 -12.75 -10.77
CA ASP A 149 -0.59 -13.26 -9.53
C ASP A 149 0.28 -12.87 -8.34
N PHE A 150 -0.37 -12.43 -7.26
CA PHE A 150 0.29 -11.96 -6.05
C PHE A 150 -0.30 -12.61 -4.80
N PHE A 151 0.57 -12.89 -3.82
CA PHE A 151 0.15 -13.14 -2.45
C PHE A 151 -0.02 -11.82 -1.70
N LEU A 152 -1.13 -11.70 -0.99
CA LEU A 152 -1.34 -10.67 0.02
C LEU A 152 -0.94 -11.25 1.38
N ILE A 153 0.20 -10.82 1.91
CA ILE A 153 0.67 -11.24 3.23
C ILE A 153 0.25 -10.16 4.23
N PRO A 154 -0.63 -10.44 5.19
CA PRO A 154 -1.07 -9.45 6.17
C PRO A 154 0.10 -8.94 7.01
N ALA A 155 0.16 -7.62 7.21
CA ALA A 155 1.03 -6.97 8.18
C ALA A 155 0.28 -6.74 9.50
N THR A 156 1.01 -6.53 10.60
CA THR A 156 0.41 -6.32 11.94
C THR A 156 -0.35 -5.00 12.07
N ASN A 157 -0.13 -4.05 11.17
CA ASN A 157 -0.78 -2.73 11.17
C ASN A 157 -1.98 -2.64 10.22
N GLY A 158 -2.54 -3.77 9.77
CA GLY A 158 -3.66 -3.80 8.83
C GLY A 158 -3.27 -3.49 7.37
N GLY A 159 -1.98 -3.30 7.09
CA GLY A 159 -1.46 -3.31 5.73
C GLY A 159 -1.22 -4.72 5.20
N VAL A 160 -0.71 -4.80 3.98
CA VAL A 160 -0.35 -6.03 3.30
C VAL A 160 0.99 -5.88 2.58
N PHE A 161 1.79 -6.93 2.56
CA PHE A 161 2.89 -7.07 1.61
C PHE A 161 2.34 -7.71 0.33
N LEU A 162 2.72 -7.15 -0.81
CA LEU A 162 2.38 -7.70 -2.12
C LEU A 162 3.55 -8.54 -2.61
N LYS A 163 3.45 -9.87 -2.54
CA LYS A 163 4.51 -10.78 -2.99
C LYS A 163 4.16 -11.35 -4.36
N SER A 164 5.00 -11.11 -5.36
CA SER A 164 4.87 -11.70 -6.69
C SER A 164 5.11 -13.20 -6.64
N LEU A 165 4.20 -13.99 -7.23
CA LEU A 165 4.38 -15.43 -7.33
C LEU A 165 5.51 -15.80 -8.29
N ALA A 166 5.62 -15.12 -9.43
CA ALA A 166 6.62 -15.42 -10.45
C ALA A 166 8.05 -15.08 -10.03
N LYS A 167 8.22 -14.08 -9.16
CA LYS A 167 9.56 -13.57 -8.77
C LYS A 167 9.97 -13.92 -7.36
N ASP A 168 9.05 -14.42 -6.54
CA ASP A 168 9.22 -14.61 -5.10
C ASP A 168 9.67 -13.35 -4.34
N LYS A 169 9.36 -12.17 -4.89
CA LYS A 169 9.79 -10.86 -4.38
C LYS A 169 8.61 -9.98 -3.98
N CYS A 170 8.85 -9.08 -3.04
CA CYS A 170 7.86 -8.15 -2.54
C CYS A 170 7.93 -6.80 -3.26
N VAL A 171 6.77 -6.19 -3.46
CA VAL A 171 6.65 -4.85 -4.04
C VAL A 171 7.07 -3.82 -3.00
N ARG A 172 8.08 -3.04 -3.34
CA ARG A 172 8.63 -1.94 -2.56
C ARG A 172 8.42 -0.61 -3.29
N TYR A 173 8.35 0.46 -2.53
CA TYR A 173 8.33 1.82 -3.04
C TYR A 173 9.33 2.72 -2.30
N ASP A 174 9.72 3.83 -2.92
CA ASP A 174 10.51 4.85 -2.22
C ASP A 174 9.61 5.63 -1.26
N ILE A 175 9.76 5.45 0.05
CA ILE A 175 8.93 6.12 1.06
C ILE A 175 9.20 7.63 1.12
N ILE A 176 10.47 8.03 1.02
CA ILE A 176 10.92 9.43 0.97
C ILE A 176 11.38 9.72 -0.46
N THR A 177 10.86 10.79 -1.07
CA THR A 177 11.23 11.19 -2.44
C THR A 177 11.23 12.70 -2.55
N HIS A 178 12.02 13.24 -3.49
CA HIS A 178 11.98 14.66 -3.86
C HIS A 178 11.12 14.94 -5.11
N THR A 179 10.37 13.95 -5.59
CA THR A 179 9.46 14.07 -6.74
C THR A 179 8.01 13.86 -6.31
N ILE A 180 7.07 14.05 -7.23
CA ILE A 180 5.63 13.85 -6.98
C ILE A 180 5.19 12.38 -6.98
N TYR A 181 6.14 11.46 -7.23
CA TYR A 181 5.91 10.02 -7.36
C TYR A 181 6.96 9.21 -6.61
N SER A 182 6.61 7.99 -6.20
CA SER A 182 7.56 6.99 -5.72
C SER A 182 7.84 5.99 -6.82
N SER A 183 9.11 5.63 -6.99
CA SER A 183 9.50 4.48 -7.79
C SER A 183 8.92 3.23 -7.14
N VAL A 184 8.44 2.31 -7.96
CA VAL A 184 7.88 1.02 -7.52
C VAL A 184 8.72 -0.09 -8.11
N PHE A 185 9.25 -0.96 -7.26
CA PHE A 185 10.20 -2.00 -7.65
C PHE A 185 10.02 -3.27 -6.82
N LEU A 186 10.61 -4.37 -7.29
CA LEU A 186 10.59 -5.67 -6.64
C LEU A 186 11.92 -5.91 -5.92
N THR A 187 11.84 -6.34 -4.67
CA THR A 187 12.98 -6.64 -3.81
C THR A 187 12.72 -7.90 -2.98
N GLU A 188 13.74 -8.39 -2.30
CA GLU A 188 13.56 -9.44 -1.30
C GLU A 188 12.52 -9.02 -0.25
N CYS A 189 11.61 -9.96 0.04
CA CYS A 189 10.61 -9.77 1.08
C CYS A 189 11.29 -9.65 2.44
N VAL A 190 10.82 -8.71 3.25
CA VAL A 190 11.32 -8.53 4.61
C VAL A 190 11.05 -9.79 5.45
N SER A 191 12.05 -10.21 6.22
CA SER A 191 11.92 -11.36 7.12
C SER A 191 11.18 -10.96 8.41
N ALA A 192 10.70 -11.95 9.17
CA ALA A 192 10.01 -11.73 10.45
C ALA A 192 10.80 -10.90 11.49
N ARG A 193 12.13 -10.82 11.34
CA ARG A 193 13.01 -10.02 12.22
C ARG A 193 13.37 -8.66 11.61
N GLY A 194 13.06 -8.44 10.34
CA GLY A 194 13.35 -7.22 9.61
C GLY A 194 12.26 -6.17 9.81
N LYS A 195 12.66 -4.90 9.79
CA LYS A 195 11.73 -3.77 9.76
C LYS A 195 11.73 -3.17 8.37
N SER A 196 10.55 -2.99 7.79
CA SER A 196 10.38 -2.22 6.57
C SER A 196 9.05 -1.50 6.60
N TYR A 197 9.12 -0.20 6.29
CA TYR A 197 7.96 0.66 6.13
C TYR A 197 7.64 0.93 4.65
N ASP A 198 8.42 0.36 3.74
CA ASP A 198 8.39 0.66 2.31
C ASP A 198 7.95 -0.53 1.45
N GLN A 199 7.55 -1.63 2.08
CA GLN A 199 6.95 -2.80 1.41
C GLN A 199 5.49 -3.04 1.81
N ILE A 200 4.95 -2.22 2.71
CA ILE A 200 3.58 -2.34 3.22
C ILE A 200 2.66 -1.43 2.42
N TRP A 201 1.61 -2.01 1.90
CA TRP A 201 0.55 -1.34 1.15
C TRP A 201 -0.77 -1.47 1.89
N TYR A 202 -1.67 -0.53 1.71
CA TYR A 202 -3.04 -0.57 2.22
C TYR A 202 -4.00 -0.72 1.06
N ILE A 203 -4.97 -1.62 1.21
CA ILE A 203 -6.11 -1.71 0.31
C ILE A 203 -7.13 -0.68 0.78
N ALA A 204 -7.18 0.46 0.08
CA ALA A 204 -7.96 1.63 0.48
C ALA A 204 -9.15 1.86 -0.48
N PRO A 205 -10.14 2.69 -0.09
CA PRO A 205 -11.24 3.05 -0.97
C PRO A 205 -10.78 3.58 -2.32
N ALA A 206 -11.60 3.43 -3.36
CA ALA A 206 -11.35 4.04 -4.66
C ALA A 206 -11.30 5.58 -4.55
N LEU A 207 -10.47 6.21 -5.38
CA LEU A 207 -10.51 7.65 -5.60
C LEU A 207 -11.69 7.99 -6.52
N THR A 208 -12.87 8.13 -5.94
CA THR A 208 -14.13 8.47 -6.61
C THR A 208 -14.98 9.36 -5.71
N ASN A 209 -15.98 10.02 -6.28
CA ASN A 209 -17.04 10.63 -5.49
C ASN A 209 -17.85 9.53 -4.78
N THR A 210 -18.19 9.76 -3.52
CA THR A 210 -18.93 8.81 -2.68
C THR A 210 -20.18 9.48 -2.14
N ILE A 211 -21.28 8.72 -2.04
CA ILE A 211 -22.52 9.18 -1.41
C ILE A 211 -22.56 8.59 0.01
N PRO A 212 -22.78 9.39 1.06
CA PRO A 212 -22.97 8.87 2.41
C PRO A 212 -24.10 7.84 2.45
N LEU A 213 -23.89 6.73 3.14
CA LEU A 213 -24.96 5.78 3.41
C LEU A 213 -25.95 6.41 4.41
N PRO A 214 -27.26 6.22 4.21
CA PRO A 214 -28.30 6.75 5.09
C PRO A 214 -28.26 6.12 6.49
#